data_AF-D5E6D1-F1
#
_entry.id   AF-D5E6D1-F1
#
_cell.length_a   1.000
_cell.length_b   1.000
_cell.length_c   1.000
_cell.angle_alpha   90.00
_cell.angle_beta   90.00
_cell.angle_gamma   90.00
#
_symmetry.space_group_name_H-M   'P 1'
#
loop_
_entity.id
_entity.type
_entity.pdbx_description
1 polymer ?
#
loop_
_entity_poly.entity_id
_entity_poly.type
_entity_poly.pdbx_seq_one_letter_code
_entity_poly.pdbx_strand_id
1 'polypeptide(L)'
;MLVCCSLIILLLIFWIFTSINFPPNLPKFEGTNSDIEAQEKTFITNYYLGKVMSYISNSLVIIAFVIYLTLARHRVQVGYGFFISWIIVFTLLGFVCHVSPYSHHSNGLIAIGALTSILTTSVLIYLIYSAIKLHIERKVQYYEYYKIHKQKNKNGNT
;
A
#
# COMPACT_ATOMS: atom_id res chain seq x y z
N MET A 1 -8.46 19.62 4.54
CA MET A 1 -7.27 18.73 4.48
C MET A 1 -7.63 17.27 4.78
N LEU A 2 -8.31 16.96 5.91
CA LEU A 2 -8.77 15.59 6.24
C LEU A 2 -9.69 14.94 5.18
N VAL A 3 -10.64 15.69 4.61
CA VAL A 3 -11.56 15.19 3.56
C VAL A 3 -10.81 14.83 2.27
N CYS A 4 -9.84 15.66 1.85
CA CYS A 4 -9.00 15.36 0.69
C CYS A 4 -8.13 14.12 0.90
N CYS A 5 -7.57 13.94 2.10
CA CYS A 5 -6.84 12.72 2.44
C CYS A 5 -7.75 11.48 2.43
N SER A 6 -8.98 11.57 2.93
CA SER A 6 -9.91 10.44 2.92
C SER A 6 -10.33 10.03 1.51
N LEU A 7 -10.55 11.01 0.61
CA LEU A 7 -10.84 10.75 -0.80
C LEU A 7 -9.67 10.10 -1.53
N ILE A 8 -8.43 10.55 -1.27
CA ILE A 8 -7.22 9.95 -1.84
C ILE A 8 -7.05 8.50 -1.36
N ILE A 9 -7.32 8.22 -0.08
CA ILE A 9 -7.26 6.85 0.47
C ILE A 9 -8.33 5.96 -0.18
N LEU A 10 -9.56 6.45 -0.35
CA LEU A 10 -10.63 5.72 -1.05
C LEU A 10 -10.26 5.42 -2.50
N LEU A 11 -9.68 6.40 -3.20
CA LEU A 11 -9.18 6.24 -4.57
C LEU A 11 -8.08 5.19 -4.65
N LEU A 12 -7.14 5.18 -3.70
CA LEU A 12 -6.07 4.19 -3.63
C LEU A 12 -6.59 2.79 -3.30
N ILE A 13 -7.56 2.67 -2.39
CA ILE A 13 -8.20 1.39 -2.07
C ILE A 13 -8.94 0.87 -3.30
N PHE A 14 -9.76 1.71 -3.95
CA PHE A 14 -10.43 1.37 -5.19
C PHE A 14 -9.43 0.94 -6.28
N TRP A 15 -8.32 1.66 -6.41
CA TRP A 15 -7.24 1.33 -7.32
C TRP A 15 -6.63 -0.05 -7.04
N ILE A 16 -6.34 -0.37 -5.77
CA ILE A 16 -5.81 -1.68 -5.36
C ILE A 16 -6.81 -2.79 -5.73
N PHE A 17 -8.10 -2.57 -5.50
CA PHE A 17 -9.14 -3.52 -5.91
C PHE A 17 -9.20 -3.71 -7.43
N THR A 18 -9.07 -2.63 -8.23
CA THR A 18 -8.98 -2.76 -9.70
C THR A 18 -7.70 -3.45 -10.17
N SER A 19 -6.60 -3.30 -9.43
CA SER A 19 -5.32 -3.98 -9.70
C SER A 19 -5.36 -5.48 -9.41
N ILE A 20 -6.26 -5.92 -8.52
CA ILE A 20 -6.58 -7.34 -8.29
C ILE A 20 -7.44 -7.81 -9.47
N ASN A 21 -6.79 -8.02 -10.62
CA ASN A 21 -7.40 -8.71 -11.75
C ASN A 21 -7.59 -10.19 -11.37
N PHE A 22 -8.81 -10.55 -10.99
CA PHE A 22 -9.25 -11.94 -10.90
C PHE A 22 -9.04 -12.62 -12.26
N PRO A 23 -8.62 -13.90 -12.29
CA PRO A 23 -8.48 -14.60 -13.55
C PRO A 23 -9.82 -14.53 -14.29
N PRO A 24 -9.87 -13.90 -15.47
CA PRO A 24 -11.11 -13.86 -16.23
C PRO A 24 -11.50 -15.30 -16.55
N ASN A 25 -12.77 -15.63 -16.37
CA ASN A 25 -13.32 -16.84 -16.96
C ASN A 25 -12.92 -16.83 -18.44
N LEU A 26 -12.24 -17.88 -18.89
CA LEU A 26 -11.78 -17.96 -20.28
C LEU A 26 -12.96 -17.66 -21.20
N PRO A 27 -12.89 -16.63 -22.06
CA PRO A 27 -13.97 -16.39 -23.01
C PRO A 27 -14.10 -17.62 -23.91
N LYS A 28 -15.34 -17.99 -24.23
CA LYS A 28 -15.58 -19.03 -25.24
C LYS A 28 -15.18 -18.45 -26.59
N PHE A 29 -14.07 -18.91 -27.13
CA PHE A 29 -13.61 -18.52 -28.46
C PHE A 29 -14.42 -19.30 -29.52
N GLU A 30 -14.99 -18.59 -30.49
CA GLU A 30 -15.73 -19.17 -31.61
C GLU A 30 -15.02 -18.83 -32.93
N GLY A 31 -14.92 -19.80 -33.85
CA GLY A 31 -14.29 -19.60 -35.17
C GLY A 31 -13.46 -20.79 -35.66
N THR A 32 -12.68 -20.58 -36.71
CA THR A 32 -11.69 -21.56 -37.22
C THR A 32 -10.54 -21.71 -36.22
N ASN A 33 -9.82 -22.83 -36.21
CA ASN A 33 -8.68 -23.05 -35.29
C ASN A 33 -7.64 -21.89 -35.32
N SER A 34 -7.40 -21.28 -36.50
CA SER A 34 -6.53 -20.11 -36.64
C SER A 34 -7.08 -18.85 -36.00
N ASP A 35 -8.41 -18.65 -36.03
CA ASP A 35 -9.07 -17.49 -35.45
C ASP A 35 -9.12 -17.60 -33.92
N ILE A 36 -9.31 -18.83 -33.42
CA ILE A 36 -9.26 -19.15 -31.99
C ILE A 36 -7.85 -18.88 -31.44
N GLU A 37 -6.79 -19.34 -32.13
CA GLU A 37 -5.40 -19.10 -31.70
C GLU A 37 -5.04 -17.60 -31.70
N ALA A 38 -5.52 -16.84 -32.70
CA ALA A 38 -5.32 -15.39 -32.77
C ALA A 38 -6.04 -14.65 -31.63
N GLN A 39 -7.29 -15.04 -31.32
CA GLN A 39 -8.06 -14.47 -30.23
C GLN A 39 -7.45 -14.81 -28.86
N GLU A 40 -7.02 -16.06 -28.67
CA GLU A 40 -6.35 -16.51 -27.45
C GLU A 40 -5.05 -15.73 -27.21
N LYS A 41 -4.20 -15.62 -28.24
CA LYS A 41 -2.94 -14.87 -28.15
C LYS A 41 -3.17 -13.40 -27.82
N THR A 42 -4.20 -12.77 -28.41
CA THR A 42 -4.55 -11.37 -28.14
C THR A 42 -5.05 -11.19 -26.71
N PHE A 43 -5.92 -12.09 -26.25
CA PHE A 43 -6.45 -12.08 -24.89
C PHE A 43 -5.33 -12.24 -23.85
N ILE A 44 -4.46 -13.24 -24.05
CA ILE A 44 -3.30 -13.49 -23.21
C ILE A 44 -2.39 -12.26 -23.18
N THR A 45 -2.07 -11.68 -24.34
CA THR A 45 -1.21 -10.49 -24.42
C THR A 45 -1.80 -9.30 -23.66
N ASN A 46 -3.10 -9.03 -23.81
CA ASN A 46 -3.78 -7.95 -23.10
C ASN A 46 -3.82 -8.20 -21.58
N TYR A 47 -4.04 -9.44 -21.16
CA TYR A 47 -3.99 -9.82 -19.75
C TYR A 47 -2.59 -9.59 -19.15
N TYR A 48 -1.54 -10.04 -19.86
CA TYR A 48 -0.15 -9.81 -19.45
C TYR A 48 0.18 -8.33 -19.35
N LEU A 49 -0.21 -7.53 -20.36
CA LEU A 49 0.03 -6.09 -20.38
C LEU A 49 -0.71 -5.40 -19.23
N GLY A 50 -1.95 -5.79 -18.95
CA GLY A 50 -2.71 -5.32 -17.79
C GLY A 50 -2.04 -5.65 -16.46
N LYS A 51 -1.50 -6.86 -16.29
CA LYS A 51 -0.73 -7.25 -15.09
C LYS A 51 0.55 -6.44 -14.93
N VAL A 52 1.30 -6.23 -16.01
CA VAL A 52 2.52 -5.40 -15.98
C VAL A 52 2.18 -3.96 -15.60
N MET A 53 1.15 -3.37 -16.20
CA MET A 53 0.70 -2.01 -15.87
C MET A 53 0.23 -1.89 -14.42
N SER A 54 -0.43 -2.92 -13.88
CA SER A 54 -0.83 -3.00 -12.47
C SER A 54 0.40 -2.96 -11.55
N TYR A 55 1.44 -3.76 -11.84
CA TYR A 55 2.69 -3.74 -11.04
C TYR A 55 3.46 -2.42 -11.14
N ILE A 56 3.54 -1.81 -12.32
CA ILE A 56 4.16 -0.49 -12.50
C ILE A 56 3.40 0.56 -11.69
N SER A 57 2.08 0.56 -11.78
CA SER A 57 1.24 1.51 -11.05
C SER A 57 1.37 1.35 -9.53
N ASN A 58 1.36 0.11 -9.04
CA ASN A 58 1.60 -0.17 -7.62
C ASN A 58 2.99 0.32 -7.19
N SER A 59 4.01 0.12 -8.01
CA SER A 59 5.37 0.62 -7.74
C SER A 59 5.43 2.15 -7.66
N LEU A 60 4.73 2.86 -8.55
CA LEU A 60 4.63 4.32 -8.51
C LEU A 60 3.93 4.82 -7.24
N VAL A 61 2.88 4.14 -6.79
CA VAL A 61 2.20 4.46 -5.52
C VAL A 61 3.16 4.30 -4.33
N ILE A 62 3.95 3.22 -4.30
CA ILE A 62 4.97 3.01 -3.26
C ILE A 62 5.99 4.15 -3.27
N ILE A 63 6.52 4.51 -4.43
CA ILE A 63 7.52 5.59 -4.58
C ILE A 63 6.92 6.93 -4.13
N ALA A 64 5.72 7.28 -4.61
CA ALA A 64 5.04 8.51 -4.24
C ALA A 64 4.78 8.57 -2.72
N PHE A 65 4.43 7.45 -2.11
CA PHE A 65 4.23 7.36 -0.67
C PHE A 65 5.53 7.55 0.12
N VAL A 66 6.64 6.97 -0.33
CA VAL A 66 7.96 7.17 0.30
C VAL A 66 8.39 8.65 0.22
N ILE A 67 8.18 9.30 -0.92
CA ILE A 67 8.42 10.75 -1.08
C ILE A 67 7.54 11.53 -0.10
N TYR A 68 6.24 11.20 -0.03
CA TYR A 68 5.31 11.82 0.90
C TYR A 68 5.78 11.68 2.36
N LEU A 69 6.20 10.49 2.79
CA LEU A 69 6.72 10.26 4.14
C LEU A 69 7.97 11.11 4.43
N THR A 70 8.86 11.22 3.45
CA THR A 70 10.09 12.02 3.57
C THR A 70 9.77 13.50 3.76
N LEU A 71 8.79 14.02 3.02
CA LEU A 71 8.32 15.40 3.16
C LEU A 71 7.52 15.61 4.46
N ALA A 72 6.68 14.65 4.84
CA ALA A 72 5.82 14.71 6.03
C ALA A 72 6.64 14.75 7.33
N ARG A 73 7.82 14.12 7.36
CA ARG A 73 8.75 14.09 8.51
C ARG A 73 9.02 15.48 9.11
N HIS A 74 9.05 16.53 8.30
CA HIS A 74 9.48 17.86 8.75
C HIS A 74 8.33 18.85 9.00
N ARG A 75 7.12 18.60 8.48
CA ARG A 75 6.06 19.63 8.51
C ARG A 75 4.68 19.14 8.95
N VAL A 76 4.42 17.84 9.03
CA VAL A 76 3.06 17.32 9.23
C VAL A 76 3.01 16.44 10.48
N GLN A 77 2.21 16.84 11.48
CA GLN A 77 1.88 15.98 12.61
C GLN A 77 0.94 14.87 12.13
N VAL A 78 1.51 13.69 11.85
CA VAL A 78 0.75 12.53 11.41
C VAL A 78 0.16 11.78 12.63
N GLY A 79 -1.15 11.59 12.64
CA GLY A 79 -1.86 10.87 13.69
C GLY A 79 -1.85 9.35 13.51
N TYR A 80 -2.25 8.59 14.53
CA TYR A 80 -2.33 7.12 14.47
C TYR A 80 -3.21 6.60 13.32
N GLY A 81 -4.32 7.27 13.03
CA GLY A 81 -5.21 6.89 11.94
C GLY A 81 -4.51 6.83 10.59
N PHE A 82 -3.54 7.74 10.36
CA PHE A 82 -2.71 7.71 9.17
C PHE A 82 -1.89 6.41 9.12
N PHE A 83 -1.10 6.12 10.16
CA PHE A 83 -0.26 4.92 10.19
C PHE A 83 -1.08 3.63 10.05
N ILE A 84 -2.20 3.51 10.76
CA ILE A 84 -3.08 2.33 10.70
C ILE A 84 -3.65 2.15 9.28
N SER A 85 -4.18 3.23 8.68
CA SER A 85 -4.75 3.16 7.33
C SER A 85 -3.71 2.71 6.30
N TRP A 86 -2.50 3.24 6.36
CA TRP A 86 -1.44 2.90 5.43
C TRP A 86 -0.87 1.50 5.67
N ILE A 87 -0.77 1.04 6.92
CA ILE A 87 -0.39 -0.35 7.21
C ILE A 87 -1.37 -1.32 6.54
N ILE A 88 -2.69 -1.08 6.63
CA ILE A 88 -3.71 -1.91 5.97
C ILE A 88 -3.50 -1.90 4.45
N VAL A 89 -3.32 -0.72 3.85
CA VAL A 89 -3.10 -0.55 2.41
C VAL A 89 -1.86 -1.31 1.93
N PHE A 90 -0.71 -1.14 2.60
CA PHE A 90 0.53 -1.83 2.23
C PHE A 90 0.48 -3.34 2.48
N THR A 91 -0.27 -3.79 3.50
CA THR A 91 -0.52 -5.21 3.73
C THR A 91 -1.26 -5.81 2.52
N LEU A 92 -2.38 -5.19 2.11
CA LEU A 92 -3.15 -5.65 0.97
C LEU A 92 -2.32 -5.68 -0.31
N LEU A 93 -1.54 -4.62 -0.57
CA LEU A 93 -0.62 -4.52 -1.72
C LEU A 93 0.44 -5.64 -1.73
N GLY A 94 1.02 -5.99 -0.59
CA GLY A 94 1.98 -7.09 -0.49
C GLY A 94 1.36 -8.44 -0.86
N PHE A 95 0.09 -8.66 -0.50
CA PHE A 95 -0.63 -9.88 -0.84
C PHE A 95 -1.11 -9.94 -2.30
N VAL A 96 -1.22 -8.82 -3.02
CA VAL A 96 -1.67 -8.80 -4.44
C VAL A 96 -0.84 -9.73 -5.32
N CYS A 97 0.47 -9.83 -5.07
CA CYS A 97 1.36 -10.70 -5.85
C CYS A 97 1.14 -12.20 -5.62
N HIS A 98 0.41 -12.59 -4.57
CA HIS A 98 0.22 -14.00 -4.17
C HIS A 98 -1.19 -14.55 -4.47
N VAL A 99 -2.15 -13.70 -4.84
CA VAL A 99 -3.55 -14.10 -5.06
C VAL A 99 -3.78 -14.67 -6.48
N SER A 100 -2.84 -14.50 -7.41
CA SER A 100 -2.99 -15.01 -8.79
C SER A 100 -2.37 -16.42 -8.93
N PRO A 101 -3.11 -17.43 -9.45
CA PRO A 101 -2.55 -18.76 -9.65
C PRO A 101 -1.38 -18.73 -10.64
N TYR A 102 -0.24 -19.28 -10.21
CA TYR A 102 1.07 -19.25 -10.89
C TYR A 102 1.16 -20.07 -12.19
N SER A 103 0.07 -20.71 -12.65
CA SER A 103 0.12 -21.74 -13.70
C SER A 103 0.60 -21.23 -15.08
N HIS A 104 0.45 -19.93 -15.36
CA HIS A 104 0.90 -19.32 -16.61
C HIS A 104 1.53 -17.94 -16.36
N HIS A 105 2.50 -17.81 -15.45
CA HIS A 105 3.25 -16.56 -15.30
C HIS A 105 4.63 -16.69 -15.93
N SER A 106 4.94 -15.75 -16.83
CA SER A 106 6.31 -15.52 -17.30
C SER A 106 7.26 -15.31 -16.11
N ASN A 107 8.46 -15.89 -16.17
CA ASN A 107 9.52 -15.72 -15.16
C ASN A 107 9.76 -14.24 -14.81
N GLY A 108 9.59 -13.33 -15.78
CA GLY A 108 9.73 -11.89 -15.56
C GLY A 108 8.66 -11.29 -14.64
N LEU A 109 7.41 -11.75 -14.74
CA LEU A 109 6.33 -11.32 -13.86
C LEU A 109 6.52 -11.81 -12.42
N ILE A 110 7.05 -13.02 -12.26
CA ILE A 110 7.39 -13.57 -10.95
C ILE A 110 8.48 -12.72 -10.30
N ALA A 111 9.53 -12.36 -11.05
CA ALA A 111 10.60 -11.51 -10.56
C ALA A 111 10.10 -10.11 -10.15
N ILE A 112 9.28 -9.46 -11.00
CA ILE A 112 8.70 -8.14 -10.70
C ILE A 112 7.76 -8.20 -9.48
N GLY A 113 6.93 -9.23 -9.38
CA GLY A 113 6.04 -9.42 -8.24
C GLY A 113 6.81 -9.64 -6.94
N ALA A 114 7.85 -10.46 -6.97
CA ALA A 114 8.71 -10.70 -5.81
C ALA A 114 9.42 -9.41 -5.34
N LEU A 115 9.97 -8.63 -6.27
CA LEU A 115 10.62 -7.35 -5.96
C LEU A 115 9.62 -6.35 -5.36
N THR A 116 8.40 -6.29 -5.93
CA THR A 116 7.32 -5.44 -5.39
C THR A 116 6.95 -5.86 -3.97
N SER A 117 6.82 -7.16 -3.71
CA SER A 117 6.51 -7.69 -2.37
C SER A 117 7.58 -7.32 -1.33
N ILE A 118 8.87 -7.47 -1.68
CA ILE A 118 10.00 -7.08 -0.81
C ILE A 118 9.93 -5.57 -0.48
N LEU A 119 9.73 -4.72 -1.50
CA LEU A 119 9.62 -3.28 -1.30
C LEU A 119 8.42 -2.92 -0.43
N THR A 120 7.24 -3.49 -0.68
CA THR A 120 6.05 -3.24 0.15
C THR A 120 6.28 -3.67 1.61
N THR A 121 6.93 -4.81 1.83
CA THR A 121 7.23 -5.32 3.18
C THR A 121 8.19 -4.39 3.91
N SER A 122 9.22 -3.87 3.24
CA SER A 122 10.16 -2.92 3.85
C SER A 122 9.48 -1.62 4.29
N VAL A 123 8.56 -1.08 3.47
CA VAL A 123 7.76 0.11 3.82
C VAL A 123 6.82 -0.18 4.99
N LEU A 124 6.22 -1.37 5.03
CA LEU A 124 5.35 -1.79 6.11
C LEU A 124 6.09 -1.87 7.45
N ILE A 125 7.29 -2.46 7.48
CA ILE A 125 8.16 -2.48 8.68
C ILE A 125 8.48 -1.06 9.14
N TYR A 126 8.81 -0.16 8.21
CA TYR A 126 9.09 1.23 8.53
C TYR A 126 7.88 1.97 9.13
N LEU A 127 6.67 1.72 8.62
CA LEU A 127 5.44 2.29 9.15
C LEU A 127 5.14 1.82 10.57
N ILE A 128 5.32 0.52 10.83
CA ILE A 128 5.15 -0.06 12.18
C ILE A 128 6.16 0.58 13.15
N TYR A 129 7.43 0.65 12.76
CA TYR A 129 8.46 1.30 13.57
C TYR A 129 8.10 2.76 13.89
N SER A 130 7.66 3.51 12.89
CA SER A 130 7.26 4.92 13.05
C SER A 130 6.05 5.06 13.97
N ALA A 131 5.08 4.15 13.89
CA ALA A 131 3.92 4.14 14.79
C ALA A 131 4.31 3.87 16.25
N ILE A 132 5.24 2.94 16.48
CA ILE A 132 5.77 2.65 17.82
C ILE A 132 6.54 3.87 18.36
N LYS A 133 7.39 4.48 17.54
CA LYS A 133 8.14 5.68 17.92
C LYS A 133 7.20 6.81 18.35
N LEU A 134 6.14 7.06 17.58
CA LEU A 134 5.11 8.05 17.90
C LEU A 134 4.41 7.71 19.24
N HIS A 135 4.20 6.42 19.52
CA HIS A 135 3.62 5.98 20.79
C HIS A 135 4.50 6.27 22.00
N ILE A 136 5.80 6.04 21.86
CA ILE A 136 6.76 6.35 22.91
C ILE A 136 6.83 7.86 23.15
N GLU A 137 6.96 8.66 22.10
CA GLU A 137 7.04 10.13 22.20
C GLU A 137 5.83 10.72 22.92
N ARG A 138 4.61 10.23 22.63
CA ARG A 138 3.39 10.68 23.33
C ARG A 138 3.37 10.28 24.81
N LYS A 139 3.86 9.10 25.17
CA LYS A 139 3.96 8.67 26.58
C LYS A 139 4.94 9.56 27.34
N VAL A 140 6.07 9.91 26.72
CA VAL A 140 7.04 10.85 27.30
C VAL A 140 6.42 12.23 27.49
N GLN A 141 5.77 12.78 26.46
CA GLN A 141 5.08 14.08 26.56
C GLN A 141 4.01 14.10 27.64
N TYR A 142 3.21 13.03 27.76
CA TYR A 142 2.20 12.92 28.83
C TYR A 142 2.86 12.91 30.23
N TYR A 143 3.97 12.21 30.37
CA TYR A 143 4.72 12.14 31.63
C TYR A 143 5.32 13.51 32.00
N GLU A 144 5.92 14.21 31.05
CA GLU A 144 6.45 15.57 31.25
C GLU A 144 5.33 16.55 31.62
N TYR A 145 4.20 16.50 30.92
CA TYR A 145 3.02 17.31 31.24
C TYR A 145 2.55 17.08 32.68
N TYR A 146 2.40 15.82 33.08
CA TYR A 146 1.97 15.46 34.44
C TYR A 146 2.97 15.94 35.51
N LYS A 147 4.27 15.78 35.27
CA LYS A 147 5.34 16.22 36.17
C LYS A 147 5.28 17.73 36.43
N ILE A 148 5.13 18.53 35.38
CA ILE A 148 5.07 20.01 35.47
C ILE A 148 3.84 20.45 36.27
N HIS A 149 2.67 19.87 36.01
CA HIS A 149 1.42 20.27 36.69
C HIS A 149 1.40 19.83 38.16
N LYS A 150 1.96 18.66 38.48
CA LYS A 150 2.09 18.18 39.87
C LYS A 150 3.04 19.07 40.68
N GLN A 151 4.16 19.52 40.09
CA GLN A 151 5.09 20.45 40.75
C GLN A 151 4.46 21.83 40.96
N LYS A 152 3.72 22.35 39.97
CA LYS A 152 3.04 23.65 40.07
C LYS A 152 1.97 23.66 41.17
N ASN A 153 1.20 22.58 41.31
CA ASN A 153 0.17 22.45 42.34
C ASN A 153 0.76 22.34 43.76
N LYS A 154 1.98 21.79 43.89
CA LYS A 154 2.68 21.70 45.18
C LYS A 154 3.25 23.05 45.63
N ASN A 155 3.69 23.89 44.70
CA ASN A 155 4.24 25.22 44.99
C ASN A 155 3.19 26.34 45.05
N GLY A 156 1.96 26.11 44.55
CA GLY A 156 0.86 27.08 44.61
C GLY A 156 -0.01 27.00 45.87
N ASN A 157 0.21 26.00 46.74
CA ASN A 157 -0.51 25.77 48.00
C ASN A 157 0.32 26.17 49.24
N THR A 158 1.38 26.97 49.05
CA THR A 158 2.18 27.62 50.11
C THR A 158 2.00 29.11 50.01
#